data_AF-B4MVN8-F1
#
_entry.id   AF-B4MVN8-F1
#
_cell.length_a   1.000
_cell.length_b   1.000
_cell.length_c   1.000
_cell.angle_alpha   90.00
_cell.angle_beta   90.00
_cell.angle_gamma   90.00
#
_symmetry.space_group_name_H-M   'P 1'
#
loop_
_entity.id
_entity.type
_entity.pdbx_description
1 polymer ?
#
loop_
_entity_poly.entity_id
_entity_poly.type
_entity_poly.pdbx_seq_one_letter_code
_entity_poly.pdbx_strand_id
1 'polypeptide(L)'
;MSSHLLHTLARQSVLLIFFLCLLQALELQIHEQQLKHQLDEELRLRQLQLQAQQQREQQMLQRRYSSTTSTRKPYIIPQGLSLPRRGEHPEKCYREVPAVFFQYDKEVKIVGNSTTNPYFNVIEVCCKGWRRYEYDWSRCVPDCGERCLENGFCLAGGICQCFDDFVLNYRNNCVPTCPLGCPHGRCYLNGTCVCQQGYELDGSRRFCQPICNQTCGHNEICLEPGKCVCAEGYARGLRESSALGCQPICIPDCGHGHCVAPNECECFPGYQKRLNGSSCESNCYLRCENGFCANRTTCVCQNGYRYDRNTTSCLPDCGDNCENGVCISPGNCRCFNGYIRNREKCQAVCERGCGFYGKCIAPNVCACAVVPGPEITYQGCKMGFCNSQGLCRCMEGKTRFIDECMSPDTVTTYASLNPIRVNASLMHEFDLLLGRHFILGGVERLHETMWWL
;
A
#
# COMPACT_ATOMS: atom_id res chain seq x y z
N MET A 1 -29.62 65.27 -78.07
CA MET A 1 -28.67 65.10 -76.94
C MET A 1 -29.31 64.53 -75.67
N SER A 2 -30.64 64.59 -75.46
CA SER A 2 -31.28 64.13 -74.21
C SER A 2 -31.45 62.61 -74.02
N SER A 3 -31.63 61.83 -75.10
CA SER A 3 -31.87 60.37 -74.99
C SER A 3 -30.66 59.59 -74.50
N HIS A 4 -29.45 59.99 -74.93
CA HIS A 4 -28.22 59.31 -74.56
C HIS A 4 -27.86 59.52 -73.08
N LEU A 5 -28.15 60.72 -72.55
CA LEU A 5 -27.95 61.10 -71.16
C LEU A 5 -28.89 60.33 -70.21
N LEU A 6 -30.16 60.15 -70.60
CA LEU A 6 -31.13 59.35 -69.85
C LEU A 6 -30.74 57.86 -69.81
N HIS A 7 -30.27 57.30 -70.93
CA HIS A 7 -29.81 55.91 -70.98
C HIS A 7 -28.57 55.67 -70.14
N THR A 8 -27.62 56.61 -70.10
CA THR A 8 -26.44 56.52 -69.22
C THR A 8 -26.82 56.65 -67.75
N LEU A 9 -27.75 57.54 -67.39
CA LEU A 9 -28.23 57.68 -66.01
C LEU A 9 -28.99 56.43 -65.55
N ALA A 10 -29.81 55.83 -66.42
CA ALA A 10 -30.51 54.57 -66.13
C ALA A 10 -29.54 53.38 -65.98
N ARG A 11 -28.48 53.31 -66.80
CA ARG A 11 -27.44 52.29 -66.64
C ARG A 11 -26.65 52.48 -65.35
N GLN A 12 -26.29 53.72 -65.01
CA GLN A 12 -25.57 54.02 -63.78
C GLN A 12 -26.42 53.77 -62.53
N SER A 13 -27.71 54.08 -62.56
CA SER A 13 -28.61 53.77 -61.43
C SER A 13 -28.79 52.27 -61.23
N VAL A 14 -28.93 51.48 -62.29
CA VAL A 14 -28.98 50.01 -62.21
C VAL A 14 -27.66 49.44 -61.66
N LEU A 15 -26.51 49.94 -62.13
CA LEU A 15 -25.20 49.52 -61.60
C LEU A 15 -25.04 49.88 -60.11
N LEU A 16 -25.54 51.05 -59.70
CA LEU A 16 -25.49 51.49 -58.31
C LEU A 16 -26.37 50.61 -57.40
N ILE A 17 -27.56 50.21 -57.87
CA ILE A 17 -28.44 49.27 -57.16
C ILE A 17 -27.77 47.89 -57.04
N PHE A 18 -27.18 47.38 -58.12
CA PHE A 18 -26.45 46.11 -58.08
C PHE A 18 -25.26 46.16 -57.10
N PHE A 19 -24.52 47.27 -57.08
CA PHE A 19 -23.41 47.46 -56.15
C PHE A 19 -23.87 47.51 -54.69
N LEU A 20 -24.98 48.20 -54.40
CA LEU A 20 -25.59 48.23 -53.05
C LEU A 20 -26.07 46.84 -52.62
N CYS A 21 -26.70 46.07 -53.52
CA CYS A 21 -27.10 44.69 -53.22
C CYS A 21 -25.90 43.77 -52.94
N LEU A 22 -24.79 43.93 -53.67
CA LEU A 22 -23.56 43.17 -53.42
C LEU A 22 -22.92 43.53 -52.07
N LEU A 23 -22.89 44.82 -51.72
CA LEU A 23 -22.41 45.28 -50.41
C LEU A 23 -23.24 44.68 -49.27
N GLN A 24 -24.57 44.68 -49.41
CA GLN A 24 -25.46 44.16 -48.38
C GLN A 24 -25.38 42.63 -48.25
N ALA A 25 -25.15 41.91 -49.37
CA ALA A 25 -24.87 40.48 -49.33
C ALA A 25 -23.54 40.16 -48.63
N LEU A 26 -22.50 40.96 -48.88
CA LEU A 26 -21.20 40.86 -48.20
C LEU A 26 -21.32 41.11 -46.68
N GLU A 27 -22.06 42.14 -46.28
CA GLU A 27 -22.32 42.42 -44.85
C GLU A 27 -23.05 41.25 -44.17
N LEU A 28 -24.06 40.68 -44.82
CA LEU A 28 -24.79 39.53 -44.28
C LEU A 28 -23.87 38.31 -44.10
N GLN A 29 -23.01 38.07 -45.07
CA GLN A 29 -22.08 36.93 -45.06
C GLN A 29 -20.99 37.10 -43.98
N ILE A 30 -20.48 38.33 -43.78
CA ILE A 30 -19.57 38.65 -42.68
C ILE A 30 -20.26 38.47 -41.33
N HIS A 31 -21.52 38.89 -41.21
CA HIS A 31 -22.27 38.76 -39.96
C HIS A 31 -22.55 37.29 -39.61
N GLU A 32 -22.87 36.44 -40.59
CA GLU A 32 -23.04 34.99 -40.39
C GLU A 32 -21.72 34.32 -39.95
N GLN A 33 -20.59 34.74 -40.53
CA GLN A 33 -19.26 34.27 -40.11
C GLN A 33 -18.93 34.70 -38.68
N GLN A 34 -19.24 35.93 -38.30
CA GLN A 34 -19.06 36.42 -36.93
C GLN A 34 -19.92 35.65 -35.93
N LEU A 35 -21.18 35.36 -36.28
CA LEU A 35 -22.08 34.58 -35.43
C LEU A 35 -21.57 33.14 -35.22
N LYS A 36 -21.07 32.50 -36.29
CA LYS A 36 -20.45 31.17 -36.20
C LYS A 36 -19.20 31.17 -35.32
N HIS A 37 -18.35 32.18 -35.46
CA HIS A 37 -17.16 32.32 -34.61
C HIS A 37 -17.52 32.50 -33.13
N GLN A 38 -18.55 33.31 -32.83
CA GLN A 38 -19.03 33.48 -31.46
C GLN A 38 -19.58 32.17 -30.87
N LEU A 39 -20.34 31.40 -31.65
CA LEU A 39 -20.87 30.11 -31.22
C LEU A 39 -19.76 29.08 -30.96
N ASP A 40 -18.74 29.03 -31.81
CA ASP A 40 -17.59 28.13 -31.65
C ASP A 40 -16.73 28.50 -30.42
N GLU A 41 -16.54 29.79 -30.15
CA GLU A 41 -15.88 30.24 -28.92
C GLU A 41 -16.67 29.86 -27.67
N GLU A 42 -17.99 30.02 -27.68
CA GLU A 42 -18.84 29.64 -26.55
C GLU A 42 -18.79 28.12 -26.31
N LEU A 43 -18.76 27.32 -27.37
CA LEU A 43 -18.65 25.87 -27.27
C LEU A 43 -17.28 25.43 -26.73
N ARG A 44 -16.19 26.09 -27.17
CA ARG A 44 -14.84 25.86 -26.64
C ARG A 44 -14.73 26.21 -25.15
N LEU A 45 -15.32 27.33 -24.74
CA LEU A 45 -15.34 27.76 -23.33
C LEU A 45 -16.11 26.76 -22.46
N ARG A 46 -17.25 26.25 -22.92
CA ARG A 46 -18.00 25.19 -22.21
C ARG A 46 -17.20 23.89 -22.08
N GLN A 47 -16.49 23.47 -23.14
CA GLN A 47 -15.63 22.29 -23.08
C GLN A 47 -14.46 22.45 -22.08
N LEU A 48 -13.82 23.63 -22.06
CA LEU A 48 -12.76 23.93 -21.09
C LEU A 48 -13.28 23.93 -19.65
N GLN A 49 -14.49 24.46 -19.41
CA GLN A 49 -15.14 24.41 -18.09
C GLN A 49 -15.44 22.96 -17.65
N LEU A 50 -15.96 22.13 -18.55
CA LEU A 50 -16.22 20.70 -18.27
C LEU A 50 -14.92 19.95 -17.95
N GLN A 51 -13.84 20.18 -18.71
CA GLN A 51 -12.54 19.57 -18.43
C GLN A 51 -11.95 20.04 -17.10
N ALA A 52 -12.04 21.33 -16.78
CA ALA A 52 -11.60 21.87 -15.50
C ALA A 52 -12.42 21.30 -14.32
N GLN A 53 -13.72 21.08 -14.51
CA GLN A 53 -14.57 20.46 -13.50
C GLN A 53 -14.21 18.99 -13.29
N GLN A 54 -14.00 18.22 -14.37
CA GLN A 54 -13.52 16.83 -14.28
C GLN A 54 -12.15 16.72 -13.61
N GLN A 55 -11.21 17.63 -13.92
CA GLN A 55 -9.91 17.65 -13.26
C GLN A 55 -10.02 18.01 -11.77
N ARG A 56 -10.91 18.93 -11.39
CA ARG A 56 -11.19 19.23 -9.97
C ARG A 56 -11.83 18.05 -9.25
N GLU A 57 -12.75 17.33 -9.88
CA GLU A 57 -13.33 16.10 -9.33
C GLU A 57 -12.29 15.00 -9.17
N GLN A 58 -11.43 14.78 -10.17
CA GLN A 58 -10.31 13.84 -10.08
C GLN A 58 -9.31 14.23 -8.98
N GLN A 59 -8.95 15.52 -8.87
CA GLN A 59 -8.11 16.00 -7.77
C GLN A 59 -8.79 15.87 -6.40
N MET A 60 -10.10 16.11 -6.31
CA MET A 60 -10.86 15.91 -5.07
C MET A 60 -10.96 14.43 -4.69
N LEU A 61 -11.15 13.53 -5.66
CA LEU A 61 -11.08 12.08 -5.46
C LEU A 61 -9.67 11.68 -5.01
N GLN A 62 -8.62 12.13 -5.69
CA GLN A 62 -7.24 11.84 -5.36
C GLN A 62 -6.85 12.38 -3.98
N ARG A 63 -7.30 13.60 -3.62
CA ARG A 63 -7.15 14.17 -2.27
C ARG A 63 -7.94 13.36 -1.25
N ARG A 64 -9.15 12.88 -1.54
CA ARG A 64 -9.90 11.98 -0.66
C ARG A 64 -9.14 10.66 -0.40
N TYR A 65 -8.34 10.19 -1.36
CA TYR A 65 -7.44 9.05 -1.18
C TYR A 65 -6.09 9.39 -0.51
N SER A 66 -5.65 10.66 -0.53
CA SER A 66 -4.34 11.07 -0.01
C SER A 66 -4.36 11.93 1.27
N SER A 67 -5.53 12.45 1.67
CA SER A 67 -5.70 13.37 2.82
C SER A 67 -6.44 12.73 4.00
N THR A 68 -6.55 11.41 4.05
CA THR A 68 -6.81 10.74 5.32
C THR A 68 -5.50 10.68 6.10
N THR A 69 -5.26 11.68 6.94
CA THR A 69 -4.44 11.59 8.16
C THR A 69 -5.10 10.60 9.13
N SER A 70 -5.09 9.34 8.73
CA SER A 70 -5.49 8.18 9.51
C SER A 70 -4.68 7.02 8.95
N THR A 71 -4.03 6.29 9.84
CA THR A 71 -3.35 5.00 9.63
C THR A 71 -4.24 3.90 9.05
N ARG A 72 -5.43 4.21 8.52
CA ARG A 72 -6.25 3.26 7.77
C ARG A 72 -5.96 3.40 6.28
N LYS A 73 -5.41 2.32 5.72
CA LYS A 73 -5.56 1.94 4.30
C LYS A 73 -6.98 2.27 3.80
N PRO A 74 -7.17 2.54 2.50
CA PRO A 74 -8.50 2.78 1.93
C PRO A 74 -9.49 1.73 2.46
N TYR A 75 -10.59 2.23 3.03
CA TYR A 75 -11.66 1.43 3.62
C TYR A 75 -12.41 0.72 2.49
N ILE A 76 -11.82 -0.35 1.99
CA ILE A 76 -12.53 -1.36 1.22
C ILE A 76 -13.26 -2.16 2.29
N ILE A 77 -14.58 -1.96 2.43
CA ILE A 77 -15.43 -2.85 3.25
C ILE A 77 -15.30 -4.23 2.61
N PRO A 78 -14.66 -5.22 3.24
CA PRO A 78 -14.38 -6.45 2.56
C PRO A 78 -15.20 -7.55 3.25
N GLN A 79 -16.14 -8.07 2.47
CA GLN A 79 -16.53 -9.47 2.50
C GLN A 79 -17.55 -9.84 3.59
N GLY A 80 -18.84 -9.62 3.29
CA GLY A 80 -19.98 -10.11 4.06
C GLY A 80 -20.08 -9.56 5.47
N LEU A 81 -21.21 -9.76 6.14
CA LEU A 81 -21.28 -9.46 7.57
C LEU A 81 -20.60 -10.60 8.35
N SER A 82 -19.30 -10.44 8.58
CA SER A 82 -18.52 -11.27 9.50
C SER A 82 -18.57 -10.65 10.90
N LEU A 83 -19.59 -11.01 11.70
CA LEU A 83 -19.76 -10.48 13.05
C LEU A 83 -19.33 -11.51 14.11
N PRO A 84 -18.73 -11.06 15.24
CA PRO A 84 -18.49 -11.94 16.37
C PRO A 84 -19.83 -12.41 16.94
N ARG A 85 -20.10 -13.71 16.88
CA ARG A 85 -21.32 -14.31 17.42
C ARG A 85 -21.26 -14.33 18.95
N ARG A 86 -22.41 -14.04 19.60
CA ARG A 86 -22.51 -14.10 21.07
C ARG A 86 -22.29 -15.54 21.53
N GLY A 87 -21.37 -15.74 22.47
CA GLY A 87 -21.04 -17.05 23.05
C GLY A 87 -20.14 -17.93 22.18
N GLU A 88 -19.76 -17.48 20.99
CA GLU A 88 -18.84 -18.20 20.10
C GLU A 88 -17.46 -17.54 20.17
N HIS A 89 -16.55 -18.16 20.91
CA HIS A 89 -15.17 -17.71 21.07
C HIS A 89 -14.26 -18.76 20.45
N PRO A 90 -13.94 -18.65 19.15
CA PRO A 90 -13.03 -19.60 18.52
C PRO A 90 -11.70 -19.59 19.27
N GLU A 91 -11.12 -20.78 19.44
CA GLU A 91 -9.79 -20.91 20.01
C GLU A 91 -8.79 -20.12 19.16
N LYS A 92 -7.83 -19.52 19.84
CA LYS A 92 -6.74 -18.81 19.20
C LYS A 92 -5.52 -19.73 19.11
N CYS A 93 -4.79 -19.57 18.03
CA CYS A 93 -3.61 -20.34 17.73
C CYS A 93 -2.36 -19.53 18.11
N TYR A 94 -1.25 -20.21 18.38
CA TYR A 94 0.02 -19.57 18.67
C TYR A 94 0.93 -19.64 17.45
N ARG A 95 1.63 -18.55 17.17
CA ARG A 95 2.60 -18.48 16.07
C ARG A 95 3.87 -17.79 16.56
N GLU A 96 5.02 -18.37 16.21
CA GLU A 96 6.31 -17.74 16.44
C GLU A 96 6.63 -16.74 15.33
N VAL A 97 7.11 -15.56 15.71
CA VAL A 97 7.51 -14.50 14.79
C VAL A 97 8.83 -13.88 15.26
N PRO A 98 9.70 -13.41 14.34
CA PRO A 98 10.95 -12.75 14.71
C PRO A 98 10.74 -11.61 15.71
N ALA A 99 11.45 -11.65 16.84
CA ALA A 99 11.29 -10.71 17.94
C ALA A 99 11.72 -9.27 17.55
N VAL A 100 12.63 -9.15 16.58
CA VAL A 100 13.06 -7.85 16.01
C VAL A 100 11.90 -7.00 15.50
N PHE A 101 10.80 -7.63 15.04
CA PHE A 101 9.61 -6.91 14.58
C PHE A 101 8.88 -6.13 15.67
N PHE A 102 9.21 -6.35 16.94
CA PHE A 102 8.63 -5.65 18.09
C PHE A 102 9.53 -4.52 18.60
N GLN A 103 10.61 -4.19 17.90
CA GLN A 103 11.55 -3.14 18.34
C GLN A 103 11.04 -1.75 17.98
N TYR A 104 10.84 -0.91 18.99
CA TYR A 104 10.39 0.49 18.81
C TYR A 104 11.51 1.50 19.05
N ASP A 105 12.57 1.11 19.77
CA ASP A 105 13.69 1.97 20.13
C ASP A 105 15.00 1.32 19.67
N LYS A 106 15.91 2.11 19.10
CA LYS A 106 17.16 1.62 18.49
C LYS A 106 18.08 0.99 19.53
N GLU A 107 18.10 1.56 20.74
CA GLU A 107 19.01 1.20 21.82
C GLU A 107 18.50 -0.01 22.64
N VAL A 108 17.21 -0.34 22.53
CA VAL A 108 16.59 -1.44 23.28
C VAL A 108 16.81 -2.75 22.53
N LYS A 109 17.67 -3.61 23.07
CA LYS A 109 17.82 -4.98 22.59
C LYS A 109 16.57 -5.79 22.95
N ILE A 110 15.95 -6.41 21.95
CA ILE A 110 14.80 -7.30 22.19
C ILE A 110 15.26 -8.74 22.34
N VAL A 111 14.79 -9.36 23.42
CA VAL A 111 14.83 -10.81 23.62
C VAL A 111 13.40 -11.32 23.53
N GLY A 112 13.20 -12.34 22.72
CA GLY A 112 11.93 -12.97 22.49
C GLY A 112 11.51 -13.92 23.62
N ASN A 113 10.21 -14.21 23.71
CA ASN A 113 9.62 -15.08 24.75
C ASN A 113 9.48 -16.56 24.33
N SER A 114 9.98 -16.97 23.17
CA SER A 114 9.92 -18.36 22.72
C SER A 114 10.84 -19.26 23.55
N THR A 115 10.34 -20.46 23.86
CA THR A 115 11.12 -21.52 24.53
C THR A 115 12.11 -22.20 23.60
N THR A 116 11.94 -22.07 22.28
CA THR A 116 12.78 -22.76 21.28
C THR A 116 13.93 -21.89 20.78
N ASN A 117 13.73 -20.58 20.64
CA ASN A 117 14.76 -19.65 20.19
C ASN A 117 14.51 -18.23 20.74
N PRO A 118 15.49 -17.61 21.45
CA PRO A 118 15.33 -16.27 22.04
C PRO A 118 15.18 -15.14 21.01
N TYR A 119 15.39 -15.38 19.72
CA TYR A 119 15.12 -14.39 18.66
C TYR A 119 13.68 -14.42 18.15
N PHE A 120 12.80 -15.24 18.74
CA PHE A 120 11.39 -15.34 18.38
C PHE A 120 10.46 -14.98 19.54
N ASN A 121 9.37 -14.33 19.18
CA ASN A 121 8.21 -14.11 20.04
C ASN A 121 7.07 -15.04 19.64
N VAL A 122 6.48 -15.72 20.61
CA VAL A 122 5.21 -16.42 20.48
C VAL A 122 4.08 -15.40 20.61
N ILE A 123 3.30 -15.24 19.53
CA ILE A 123 2.13 -14.38 19.50
C ILE A 123 0.86 -15.20 19.32
N GLU A 124 -0.23 -14.65 19.85
CA GLU A 124 -1.57 -15.20 19.68
C GLU A 124 -2.18 -14.69 18.36
N VAL A 125 -2.68 -15.60 17.52
CA VAL A 125 -3.30 -15.34 16.21
C VAL A 125 -4.62 -16.09 16.08
N CYS A 126 -5.49 -15.65 15.18
CA CYS A 126 -6.68 -16.43 14.85
C CYS A 126 -6.27 -17.73 14.16
N CYS A 127 -6.92 -18.84 14.50
CA CYS A 127 -6.68 -20.12 13.85
C CYS A 127 -7.10 -20.10 12.36
N LYS A 128 -6.63 -21.08 11.59
CA LYS A 128 -6.94 -21.20 10.16
C LYS A 128 -8.46 -21.17 9.92
N GLY A 129 -8.90 -20.37 8.94
CA GLY A 129 -10.33 -20.15 8.64
C GLY A 129 -10.98 -19.05 9.48
N TRP A 130 -10.21 -18.36 10.32
CA TRP A 130 -10.64 -17.21 11.11
C TRP A 130 -9.70 -16.04 10.89
N ARG A 131 -10.25 -14.82 10.87
CA ARG A 131 -9.51 -13.56 10.77
C ARG A 131 -9.79 -12.68 11.98
N ARG A 132 -8.89 -11.73 12.25
CA ARG A 132 -9.12 -10.74 13.32
C ARG A 132 -10.31 -9.85 12.94
N TYR A 133 -11.17 -9.59 13.92
CA TYR A 133 -12.28 -8.66 13.74
C TYR A 133 -11.75 -7.23 13.66
N GLU A 134 -12.21 -6.45 12.69
CA GLU A 134 -11.60 -5.15 12.39
C GLU A 134 -11.77 -4.11 13.50
N TYR A 135 -12.90 -4.15 14.22
CA TYR A 135 -13.22 -3.19 15.28
C TYR A 135 -12.71 -3.61 16.66
N ASP A 136 -12.42 -4.90 16.86
CA ASP A 136 -11.84 -5.44 18.10
C ASP A 136 -10.85 -6.54 17.75
N TRP A 137 -9.57 -6.18 17.63
CA TRP A 137 -8.49 -7.09 17.21
C TRP A 137 -8.22 -8.26 18.16
N SER A 138 -8.82 -8.22 19.35
CA SER A 138 -8.78 -9.32 20.32
C SER A 138 -9.73 -10.47 19.95
N ARG A 139 -10.72 -10.21 19.07
CA ARG A 139 -11.72 -11.20 18.64
C ARG A 139 -11.40 -11.73 17.25
N CYS A 140 -11.78 -12.99 17.03
CA CYS A 140 -11.69 -13.65 15.74
C CYS A 140 -13.10 -13.86 15.16
N VAL A 141 -13.24 -13.66 13.86
CA VAL A 141 -14.45 -13.91 13.08
C VAL A 141 -14.12 -14.84 11.92
N PRO A 142 -15.11 -15.58 11.37
CA PRO A 142 -14.84 -16.47 10.25
C PRO A 142 -14.24 -15.71 9.06
N ASP A 143 -13.31 -16.35 8.37
CA ASP A 143 -12.67 -15.82 7.16
C ASP A 143 -13.31 -16.45 5.92
N CYS A 144 -14.14 -15.67 5.23
CA CYS A 144 -14.79 -16.09 4.00
C CYS A 144 -14.05 -15.67 2.73
N GLY A 145 -12.88 -15.02 2.82
CA GLY A 145 -12.00 -14.61 1.72
C GLY A 145 -12.68 -14.47 0.34
N GLU A 146 -13.01 -13.31 -0.18
CA GLU A 146 -13.73 -13.07 -1.45
C GLU A 146 -15.13 -13.66 -1.63
N ARG A 147 -15.59 -14.55 -0.74
CA ARG A 147 -16.97 -15.07 -0.75
C ARG A 147 -17.88 -14.30 0.19
N CYS A 148 -19.18 -14.46 -0.03
CA CYS A 148 -20.24 -13.84 0.77
C CYS A 148 -20.14 -12.31 0.83
N LEU A 149 -19.67 -11.65 -0.24
CA LEU A 149 -19.22 -10.26 -0.15
C LEU A 149 -20.26 -9.27 0.37
N GLU A 150 -21.52 -9.53 0.06
CA GLU A 150 -22.66 -8.70 0.37
C GLU A 150 -23.87 -9.59 0.69
N ASN A 151 -24.87 -9.01 1.35
CA ASN A 151 -26.19 -9.61 1.54
C ASN A 151 -26.21 -10.99 2.24
N GLY A 152 -25.23 -11.24 3.11
CA GLY A 152 -25.18 -12.45 3.92
C GLY A 152 -24.20 -12.37 5.08
N PHE A 153 -24.34 -13.30 6.02
CA PHE A 153 -23.41 -13.57 7.09
C PHE A 153 -22.33 -14.55 6.64
N CYS A 154 -21.11 -14.32 7.11
CA CYS A 154 -19.99 -15.27 6.97
C CYS A 154 -19.92 -16.16 8.23
N LEU A 155 -20.05 -17.47 8.07
CA LEU A 155 -20.07 -18.46 9.15
C LEU A 155 -18.77 -19.27 9.19
N ALA A 156 -18.56 -19.98 10.31
CA ALA A 156 -17.43 -20.88 10.49
C ALA A 156 -17.30 -21.87 9.32
N GLY A 157 -16.07 -22.09 8.86
CA GLY A 157 -15.78 -22.89 7.66
C GLY A 157 -15.90 -22.13 6.34
N GLY A 158 -16.10 -20.81 6.37
CA GLY A 158 -16.24 -20.01 5.15
C GLY A 158 -17.60 -20.19 4.46
N ILE A 159 -18.63 -20.53 5.24
CA ILE A 159 -19.98 -20.81 4.73
C ILE A 159 -20.79 -19.50 4.71
N CYS A 160 -21.40 -19.20 3.58
CA CYS A 160 -22.26 -18.03 3.42
C CYS A 160 -23.70 -18.34 3.86
N GLN A 161 -24.24 -17.56 4.79
CA GLN A 161 -25.66 -17.55 5.12
C GLN A 161 -26.28 -16.26 4.59
N CYS A 162 -27.00 -16.34 3.47
CA CYS A 162 -27.66 -15.17 2.89
C CYS A 162 -28.78 -14.63 3.79
N PHE A 163 -29.04 -13.33 3.67
CA PHE A 163 -30.21 -12.70 4.29
C PHE A 163 -31.51 -13.21 3.64
N ASP A 164 -32.62 -12.95 4.32
CA ASP A 164 -33.95 -13.23 3.78
C ASP A 164 -34.10 -12.55 2.40
N ASP A 165 -34.73 -13.26 1.45
CA ASP A 165 -34.86 -12.88 0.03
C ASP A 165 -33.57 -12.91 -0.81
N PHE A 166 -32.46 -13.41 -0.26
CA PHE A 166 -31.21 -13.66 -1.00
C PHE A 166 -30.88 -15.16 -1.04
N VAL A 167 -30.23 -15.59 -2.12
CA VAL A 167 -29.86 -17.00 -2.34
C VAL A 167 -28.44 -17.12 -2.86
N LEU A 168 -27.78 -18.24 -2.57
CA LEU A 168 -26.46 -18.51 -3.11
C LEU A 168 -26.56 -18.82 -4.60
N ASN A 169 -25.80 -18.07 -5.40
CA ASN A 169 -25.57 -18.43 -6.80
C ASN A 169 -24.44 -19.46 -6.92
N TYR A 170 -24.14 -19.87 -8.16
CA TYR A 170 -23.07 -20.81 -8.50
C TYR A 170 -21.64 -20.33 -8.13
N ARG A 171 -21.46 -19.08 -7.69
CA ARG A 171 -20.19 -18.52 -7.18
C ARG A 171 -20.16 -18.36 -5.66
N ASN A 172 -21.11 -18.96 -4.94
CA ASN A 172 -21.27 -18.81 -3.49
C ASN A 172 -21.46 -17.35 -3.05
N ASN A 173 -22.10 -16.52 -3.89
CA ASN A 173 -22.46 -15.16 -3.55
C ASN A 173 -23.97 -15.04 -3.35
N CYS A 174 -24.37 -14.23 -2.38
CA CYS A 174 -25.77 -13.97 -2.06
C CYS A 174 -26.37 -12.98 -3.07
N VAL A 175 -27.16 -13.51 -4.00
CA VAL A 175 -27.84 -12.72 -5.02
C VAL A 175 -29.31 -12.47 -4.64
N PRO A 176 -29.87 -11.30 -4.99
CA PRO A 176 -31.26 -10.98 -4.67
C PRO A 176 -32.21 -11.87 -5.47
N THR A 177 -33.37 -12.11 -4.88
CA THR A 177 -34.52 -12.77 -5.53
C THR A 177 -35.72 -11.83 -5.56
N CYS A 178 -36.72 -12.12 -6.40
CA CYS A 178 -37.91 -11.27 -6.49
C CYS A 178 -38.66 -11.26 -5.15
N PRO A 179 -39.18 -10.11 -4.69
CA PRO A 179 -39.41 -8.87 -5.46
C PRO A 179 -38.21 -7.91 -5.53
N LEU A 180 -37.13 -8.16 -4.78
CA LEU A 180 -35.98 -7.24 -4.69
C LEU A 180 -35.21 -7.12 -6.02
N GLY A 181 -35.04 -8.25 -6.71
CA GLY A 181 -34.37 -8.27 -8.01
C GLY A 181 -34.14 -9.69 -8.50
N CYS A 182 -33.80 -9.84 -9.78
CA CYS A 182 -33.39 -11.12 -10.34
C CYS A 182 -32.23 -10.87 -11.31
N PRO A 183 -30.99 -11.27 -10.95
CA PRO A 183 -29.84 -11.11 -11.84
C PRO A 183 -30.09 -11.79 -13.19
N HIS A 184 -29.80 -11.10 -14.28
CA HIS A 184 -30.06 -11.57 -15.65
C HIS A 184 -31.53 -11.96 -15.93
N GLY A 185 -32.47 -11.35 -15.20
CA GLY A 185 -33.91 -11.57 -15.35
C GLY A 185 -34.71 -10.30 -15.09
N ARG A 186 -36.04 -10.44 -15.15
CA ARG A 186 -37.01 -9.42 -14.74
C ARG A 186 -37.95 -10.00 -13.69
N CYS A 187 -38.19 -9.22 -12.64
CA CYS A 187 -39.14 -9.55 -11.60
C CYS A 187 -40.54 -9.06 -11.94
N TYR A 188 -41.53 -9.89 -11.66
CA TYR A 188 -42.94 -9.53 -11.69
C TYR A 188 -43.49 -9.39 -10.27
N LEU A 189 -44.59 -8.64 -10.12
CA LEU A 189 -45.23 -8.37 -8.83
C LEU A 189 -45.70 -9.64 -8.09
N ASN A 190 -45.86 -10.74 -8.81
CA ASN A 190 -46.21 -12.06 -8.26
C ASN A 190 -44.98 -12.84 -7.73
N GLY A 191 -43.81 -12.22 -7.65
CA GLY A 191 -42.56 -12.87 -7.20
C GLY A 191 -41.91 -13.77 -8.25
N THR A 192 -42.46 -13.84 -9.48
CA THR A 192 -41.88 -14.66 -10.55
C THR A 192 -40.70 -13.95 -11.19
N CYS A 193 -39.56 -14.64 -11.29
CA CYS A 193 -38.45 -14.20 -12.13
C CYS A 193 -38.57 -14.79 -13.54
N VAL A 194 -38.48 -13.93 -14.56
CA VAL A 194 -38.37 -14.33 -15.96
C VAL A 194 -36.97 -14.03 -16.48
N CYS A 195 -36.26 -15.05 -16.92
CA CYS A 195 -34.87 -14.94 -17.36
C CYS A 195 -34.75 -14.30 -18.74
N GLN A 196 -33.63 -13.58 -18.93
CA GLN A 196 -33.25 -13.02 -20.22
C GLN A 196 -32.82 -14.14 -21.19
N GLN A 197 -32.73 -13.82 -22.48
CA GLN A 197 -32.30 -14.78 -23.50
C GLN A 197 -30.91 -15.35 -23.18
N GLY A 198 -30.78 -16.67 -23.26
CA GLY A 198 -29.55 -17.38 -22.90
C GLY A 198 -29.43 -17.72 -21.41
N TYR A 199 -30.42 -17.37 -20.59
CA TYR A 199 -30.47 -17.72 -19.18
C TYR A 199 -31.73 -18.53 -18.86
N GLU A 200 -31.63 -19.43 -17.89
CA GLU A 200 -32.72 -20.26 -17.39
C GLU A 200 -32.86 -20.12 -15.87
N LEU A 201 -34.01 -20.50 -15.33
CA LEU A 201 -34.20 -20.54 -13.88
C LEU A 201 -33.35 -21.65 -13.26
N ASP A 202 -32.72 -21.37 -12.12
CA ASP A 202 -32.03 -22.39 -11.33
C ASP A 202 -33.03 -23.49 -10.87
N GLY A 203 -32.54 -24.63 -10.39
CA GLY A 203 -33.39 -25.72 -9.86
C GLY A 203 -34.37 -25.29 -8.75
N SER A 204 -34.00 -24.29 -7.95
CA SER A 204 -34.82 -23.64 -6.93
C SER A 204 -35.81 -22.62 -7.50
N ARG A 205 -35.69 -22.27 -8.79
CA ARG A 205 -36.48 -21.27 -9.53
C ARG A 205 -36.46 -19.86 -8.92
N ARG A 206 -35.40 -19.50 -8.20
CA ARG A 206 -35.32 -18.22 -7.47
C ARG A 206 -34.43 -17.18 -8.16
N PHE A 207 -33.50 -17.61 -9.00
CA PHE A 207 -32.62 -16.73 -9.78
C PHE A 207 -32.35 -17.32 -11.17
N CYS A 208 -31.79 -16.51 -12.07
CA CYS A 208 -31.41 -16.95 -13.40
C CYS A 208 -29.94 -17.34 -13.48
N GLN A 209 -29.68 -18.50 -14.08
CA GLN A 209 -28.35 -19.01 -14.40
C GLN A 209 -28.14 -19.05 -15.92
N PRO A 210 -26.90 -18.88 -16.41
CA PRO A 210 -26.62 -18.94 -17.84
C PRO A 210 -26.77 -20.37 -18.38
N ILE A 211 -27.27 -20.49 -19.62
CA ILE A 211 -27.40 -21.75 -20.34
C ILE A 211 -26.09 -22.02 -21.10
N CYS A 212 -25.45 -23.15 -20.84
CA CYS A 212 -24.27 -23.61 -21.59
C CYS A 212 -24.64 -24.83 -22.45
N ASN A 213 -24.48 -24.72 -23.78
CA ASN A 213 -24.91 -25.72 -24.78
C ASN A 213 -24.25 -27.10 -24.61
N GLN A 214 -23.05 -27.14 -24.02
CA GLN A 214 -22.41 -28.34 -23.50
C GLN A 214 -22.26 -28.09 -22.01
N THR A 215 -22.67 -29.05 -21.17
CA THR A 215 -22.39 -28.98 -19.73
C THR A 215 -20.91 -28.72 -19.55
N CYS A 216 -20.56 -27.62 -18.88
CA CYS A 216 -19.17 -27.26 -18.65
C CYS A 216 -18.40 -28.44 -18.03
N GLY A 217 -17.12 -28.55 -18.38
CA GLY A 217 -16.30 -29.70 -17.97
C GLY A 217 -16.02 -29.74 -16.47
N HIS A 218 -15.22 -30.72 -16.05
CA HIS A 218 -14.80 -30.82 -14.65
C HIS A 218 -14.07 -29.55 -14.19
N ASN A 219 -14.43 -29.02 -13.02
CA ASN A 219 -13.95 -27.75 -12.46
C ASN A 219 -14.20 -26.51 -13.33
N GLU A 220 -15.25 -26.51 -14.15
CA GLU A 220 -15.69 -25.35 -14.92
C GLU A 220 -17.05 -24.83 -14.45
N ILE A 221 -17.24 -23.52 -14.54
CA ILE A 221 -18.50 -22.84 -14.28
C ILE A 221 -18.98 -22.12 -15.54
N CYS A 222 -20.29 -22.12 -15.76
CA CYS A 222 -20.92 -21.34 -16.81
C CYS A 222 -21.00 -19.88 -16.33
N LEU A 223 -20.17 -19.00 -16.91
CA LEU A 223 -20.14 -17.59 -16.52
C LEU A 223 -21.20 -16.78 -17.27
N GLU A 224 -21.33 -17.09 -18.55
CA GLU A 224 -22.20 -16.43 -19.53
C GLU A 224 -22.76 -17.50 -20.48
N PRO A 225 -23.86 -17.22 -21.19
CA PRO A 225 -24.47 -18.18 -22.10
C PRO A 225 -23.46 -18.70 -23.12
N GLY A 226 -23.28 -20.03 -23.17
CA GLY A 226 -22.33 -20.69 -24.06
C GLY A 226 -20.84 -20.53 -23.73
N LYS A 227 -20.47 -19.92 -22.58
CA LYS A 227 -19.08 -19.66 -22.20
C LYS A 227 -18.73 -20.26 -20.83
N CYS A 228 -17.94 -21.33 -20.87
CA CYS A 228 -17.39 -21.99 -19.69
C CYS A 228 -16.02 -21.41 -19.33
N VAL A 229 -15.83 -21.13 -18.04
CA VAL A 229 -14.55 -20.71 -17.46
C VAL A 229 -14.19 -21.64 -16.31
N CYS A 230 -12.91 -21.71 -15.94
CA CYS A 230 -12.53 -22.48 -14.77
C CYS A 230 -13.16 -21.90 -13.49
N ALA A 231 -13.57 -22.79 -12.59
CA ALA A 231 -14.02 -22.43 -11.27
C ALA A 231 -12.92 -21.65 -10.51
N GLU A 232 -13.33 -20.92 -9.48
CA GLU A 232 -12.40 -20.16 -8.65
C GLU A 232 -11.29 -21.08 -8.10
N GLY A 233 -10.04 -20.65 -8.24
CA GLY A 233 -8.89 -21.46 -7.84
C GLY A 233 -8.49 -22.54 -8.84
N TYR A 234 -9.06 -22.56 -10.05
CA TYR A 234 -8.67 -23.44 -11.16
C TYR A 234 -8.28 -22.65 -12.41
N ALA A 235 -7.35 -23.17 -13.21
CA ALA A 235 -6.93 -22.60 -14.48
C ALA A 235 -6.74 -23.68 -15.56
N ARG A 236 -6.93 -23.30 -16.82
CA ARG A 236 -6.53 -24.15 -17.96
C ARG A 236 -5.01 -24.10 -18.05
N GLY A 237 -4.38 -25.27 -18.15
CA GLY A 237 -2.93 -25.34 -18.34
C GLY A 237 -2.48 -24.80 -19.71
N LEU A 238 -1.18 -24.57 -19.88
CA LEU A 238 -0.57 -24.15 -21.15
C LEU A 238 -0.78 -25.23 -22.25
N ARG A 239 -0.57 -24.87 -23.52
CA ARG A 239 -1.02 -25.58 -24.76
C ARG A 239 -0.94 -27.12 -24.81
N GLU A 240 -0.05 -27.78 -24.06
CA GLU A 240 0.04 -29.25 -23.98
C GLU A 240 -0.92 -29.86 -22.92
N SER A 241 -1.33 -29.06 -21.93
CA SER A 241 -2.23 -29.43 -20.83
C SER A 241 -3.69 -29.01 -21.06
N SER A 242 -4.04 -28.38 -22.19
CA SER A 242 -5.43 -28.03 -22.50
C SER A 242 -6.34 -29.26 -22.66
N ALA A 243 -5.75 -30.43 -22.90
CA ALA A 243 -6.46 -31.72 -22.90
C ALA A 243 -6.89 -32.19 -21.50
N LEU A 244 -6.28 -31.65 -20.43
CA LEU A 244 -6.53 -32.04 -19.03
C LEU A 244 -7.60 -31.17 -18.34
N GLY A 245 -8.25 -30.25 -19.06
CA GLY A 245 -9.30 -29.38 -18.51
C GLY A 245 -8.79 -28.34 -17.51
N CYS A 246 -9.65 -27.93 -16.57
CA CYS A 246 -9.32 -26.96 -15.52
C CYS A 246 -8.61 -27.63 -14.33
N GLN A 247 -7.35 -27.25 -14.14
CA GLN A 247 -6.44 -27.76 -13.11
C GLN A 247 -6.42 -26.83 -11.90
N PRO A 248 -6.27 -27.36 -10.67
CA PRO A 248 -6.23 -26.53 -9.47
C PRO A 248 -4.99 -25.63 -9.45
N ILE A 249 -5.15 -24.43 -8.93
CA ILE A 249 -4.11 -23.43 -8.74
C ILE A 249 -3.65 -23.48 -7.28
N CYS A 250 -2.35 -23.62 -7.07
CA CYS A 250 -1.72 -23.51 -5.77
C CYS A 250 -0.77 -22.29 -5.76
N ILE A 251 -1.05 -21.32 -4.88
CA ILE A 251 -0.18 -20.16 -4.66
C ILE A 251 0.11 -20.07 -3.14
N PRO A 252 1.37 -20.23 -2.70
CA PRO A 252 2.56 -20.53 -3.51
C PRO A 252 2.49 -21.91 -4.16
N ASP A 253 3.31 -22.12 -5.20
CA ASP A 253 3.43 -23.41 -5.87
C ASP A 253 3.81 -24.53 -4.89
N CYS A 254 3.38 -25.75 -5.18
CA CYS A 254 3.56 -26.90 -4.29
C CYS A 254 5.02 -27.32 -4.13
N GLY A 255 5.92 -26.95 -5.05
CA GLY A 255 7.33 -27.29 -4.99
C GLY A 255 7.54 -28.79 -5.20
N HIS A 256 7.87 -29.54 -4.14
CA HIS A 256 8.08 -30.99 -4.18
C HIS A 256 6.79 -31.79 -3.96
N GLY A 257 5.73 -31.36 -4.64
CA GLY A 257 4.42 -31.96 -4.57
C GLY A 257 3.58 -31.57 -5.76
N HIS A 258 2.34 -32.05 -5.79
CA HIS A 258 1.38 -31.68 -6.83
C HIS A 258 0.12 -31.09 -6.18
N CYS A 259 -0.54 -30.19 -6.91
CA CYS A 259 -1.75 -29.51 -6.46
C CYS A 259 -2.95 -30.45 -6.67
N VAL A 260 -3.64 -30.83 -5.59
CA VAL A 260 -4.79 -31.75 -5.64
C VAL A 260 -6.13 -31.01 -5.56
N ALA A 261 -6.14 -29.83 -4.95
CA ALA A 261 -7.25 -28.89 -4.91
C ALA A 261 -6.69 -27.45 -4.80
N PRO A 262 -7.50 -26.39 -5.00
CA PRO A 262 -7.02 -25.02 -4.91
C PRO A 262 -6.30 -24.75 -3.59
N ASN A 263 -5.04 -24.33 -3.66
CA ASN A 263 -4.13 -24.12 -2.52
C ASN A 263 -3.92 -25.34 -1.60
N GLU A 264 -4.20 -26.55 -2.08
CA GLU A 264 -3.96 -27.80 -1.38
C GLU A 264 -2.98 -28.68 -2.15
N CYS A 265 -1.81 -28.89 -1.55
CA CYS A 265 -0.76 -29.72 -2.14
C CYS A 265 -0.73 -31.10 -1.48
N GLU A 266 -0.39 -32.10 -2.28
CA GLU A 266 0.04 -33.42 -1.85
C GLU A 266 1.54 -33.57 -2.12
N CYS A 267 2.31 -33.89 -1.08
CA CYS A 267 3.77 -33.95 -1.17
C CYS A 267 4.23 -35.29 -1.71
N PHE A 268 5.30 -35.27 -2.52
CA PHE A 268 5.92 -36.51 -2.97
C PHE A 268 6.54 -37.29 -1.79
N PRO A 269 6.67 -38.63 -1.91
CA PRO A 269 7.28 -39.43 -0.86
C PRO A 269 8.66 -38.90 -0.45
N GLY A 270 8.88 -38.75 0.86
CA GLY A 270 10.10 -38.18 1.44
C GLY A 270 10.09 -36.65 1.63
N TYR A 271 9.04 -35.96 1.18
CA TYR A 271 8.79 -34.54 1.41
C TYR A 271 7.63 -34.34 2.37
N GLN A 272 7.65 -33.23 3.10
CA GLN A 272 6.62 -32.91 4.09
C GLN A 272 6.03 -31.52 3.83
N LYS A 273 4.77 -31.32 4.23
CA LYS A 273 4.13 -30.00 4.16
C LYS A 273 4.89 -29.04 5.06
N ARG A 274 5.15 -27.84 4.56
CA ARG A 274 5.74 -26.74 5.32
C ARG A 274 4.87 -26.44 6.56
N LEU A 275 5.51 -26.21 7.70
CA LEU A 275 4.82 -25.73 8.91
C LEU A 275 4.07 -24.43 8.61
N ASN A 276 2.75 -24.41 8.86
CA ASN A 276 1.85 -23.29 8.57
C ASN A 276 1.76 -22.89 7.08
N GLY A 277 2.13 -23.77 6.15
CA GLY A 277 2.04 -23.57 4.70
C GLY A 277 1.31 -24.71 3.99
N SER A 278 1.02 -24.50 2.70
CA SER A 278 0.48 -25.54 1.81
C SER A 278 1.57 -26.22 0.98
N SER A 279 2.73 -25.57 0.77
CA SER A 279 3.82 -26.07 -0.07
C SER A 279 4.61 -27.23 0.56
N CYS A 280 5.22 -28.06 -0.27
CA CYS A 280 6.01 -29.21 0.13
C CYS A 280 7.51 -28.91 0.12
N GLU A 281 8.19 -29.23 1.21
CA GLU A 281 9.64 -29.04 1.37
C GLU A 281 10.32 -30.33 1.84
N SER A 282 11.62 -30.44 1.53
CA SER A 282 12.45 -31.51 2.09
C SER A 282 12.51 -31.34 3.60
N ASN A 283 12.75 -32.43 4.35
CA ASN A 283 12.96 -32.35 5.80
C ASN A 283 14.10 -31.36 6.11
N CYS A 284 13.74 -30.15 6.51
CA CYS A 284 14.63 -29.03 6.75
C CYS A 284 14.81 -28.87 8.26
N TYR A 285 16.06 -28.79 8.73
CA TYR A 285 16.31 -28.47 10.14
C TYR A 285 16.11 -26.97 10.44
N LEU A 286 16.18 -26.12 9.41
CA LEU A 286 16.05 -24.68 9.54
C LEU A 286 14.63 -24.20 9.20
N ARG A 287 14.24 -23.09 9.83
CA ARG A 287 12.95 -22.42 9.58
C ARG A 287 13.08 -21.44 8.42
N CYS A 288 12.97 -21.92 7.18
CA CYS A 288 13.10 -21.08 5.98
C CYS A 288 11.80 -20.31 5.64
N GLU A 289 11.24 -19.53 6.57
CA GLU A 289 10.09 -18.66 6.24
C GLU A 289 10.49 -17.64 5.17
N ASN A 290 9.60 -17.32 4.22
CA ASN A 290 9.88 -16.46 3.05
C ASN A 290 11.07 -16.89 2.17
N GLY A 291 11.41 -18.18 2.22
CA GLY A 291 12.42 -18.80 1.37
C GLY A 291 12.06 -20.22 1.00
N PHE A 292 12.97 -20.92 0.34
CA PHE A 292 12.92 -22.35 0.05
C PHE A 292 14.14 -23.02 0.64
N CYS A 293 13.96 -24.22 1.19
CA CYS A 293 15.06 -25.03 1.68
C CYS A 293 15.77 -25.67 0.47
N ALA A 294 17.02 -25.30 0.19
CA ALA A 294 17.80 -25.93 -0.87
C ALA A 294 18.42 -27.25 -0.42
N ASN A 295 18.77 -27.35 0.87
CA ASN A 295 19.22 -28.56 1.55
C ASN A 295 18.94 -28.39 3.05
N ARG A 296 19.09 -29.44 3.87
CA ARG A 296 18.69 -29.48 5.30
C ARG A 296 19.17 -28.29 6.15
N THR A 297 20.25 -27.61 5.75
CA THR A 297 20.89 -26.50 6.48
C THR A 297 20.99 -25.20 5.67
N THR A 298 20.33 -25.08 4.52
CA THR A 298 20.47 -23.89 3.66
C THR A 298 19.12 -23.38 3.18
N CYS A 299 18.79 -22.15 3.56
CA CYS A 299 17.63 -21.43 3.07
C CYS A 299 18.04 -20.51 1.91
N VAL A 300 17.36 -20.65 0.77
CA VAL A 300 17.41 -19.71 -0.35
C VAL A 300 16.24 -18.75 -0.20
N CYS A 301 16.52 -17.48 0.04
CA CYS A 301 15.49 -16.48 0.31
C CYS A 301 14.82 -15.97 -0.98
N GLN A 302 13.54 -15.62 -0.88
CA GLN A 302 12.81 -14.99 -1.98
C GLN A 302 13.32 -13.56 -2.23
N ASN A 303 13.01 -13.01 -3.40
CA ASN A 303 13.39 -11.65 -3.76
C ASN A 303 12.91 -10.64 -2.71
N GLY A 304 13.80 -9.76 -2.25
CA GLY A 304 13.50 -8.79 -1.19
C GLY A 304 13.61 -9.36 0.23
N TYR A 305 14.11 -10.58 0.40
CA TYR A 305 14.41 -11.19 1.69
C TYR A 305 15.88 -11.63 1.75
N ARG A 306 16.46 -11.58 2.95
CA ARG A 306 17.85 -11.99 3.22
C ARG A 306 17.92 -12.98 4.36
N TYR A 307 18.89 -13.88 4.29
CA TYR A 307 19.09 -14.89 5.32
C TYR A 307 19.64 -14.25 6.59
N ASP A 308 18.97 -14.50 7.71
CA ASP A 308 19.39 -14.06 9.03
C ASP A 308 19.88 -15.25 9.87
N ARG A 309 21.10 -15.14 10.39
CA ARG A 309 21.75 -16.22 11.14
C ARG A 309 21.13 -16.47 12.51
N ASN A 310 20.58 -15.43 13.15
CA ASN A 310 20.03 -15.51 14.51
C ASN A 310 18.68 -16.23 14.52
N THR A 311 17.81 -15.86 13.58
CA THR A 311 16.50 -16.48 13.39
C THR A 311 16.55 -17.75 12.52
N THR A 312 17.68 -18.00 11.84
CA THR A 312 17.85 -19.08 10.86
C THR A 312 16.79 -19.09 9.75
N SER A 313 16.28 -17.90 9.41
CA SER A 313 15.14 -17.68 8.52
C SER A 313 15.42 -16.54 7.54
N CYS A 314 14.54 -16.32 6.56
CA CYS A 314 14.64 -15.20 5.64
C CYS A 314 13.82 -14.02 6.15
N LEU A 315 14.53 -12.98 6.60
CA LEU A 315 13.92 -11.72 7.04
C LEU A 315 13.80 -10.74 5.86
N PRO A 316 12.80 -9.83 5.88
CA PRO A 316 12.68 -8.80 4.88
C PRO A 316 13.95 -7.97 4.74
N ASP A 317 14.32 -7.66 3.51
CA ASP A 317 15.46 -6.81 3.18
C ASP A 317 14.97 -5.44 2.67
N CYS A 318 15.48 -4.39 3.29
CA CYS A 318 15.21 -3.00 2.96
C CYS A 318 16.46 -2.26 2.45
N GLY A 319 17.59 -2.97 2.30
CA GLY A 319 18.88 -2.35 1.99
C GLY A 319 19.32 -1.35 3.07
N ASP A 320 20.11 -0.35 2.66
CA ASP A 320 20.69 0.67 3.55
C ASP A 320 19.71 1.77 3.98
N ASN A 321 18.46 1.71 3.53
CA ASN A 321 17.49 2.78 3.76
C ASN A 321 16.77 2.67 5.12
N CYS A 322 17.01 1.61 5.90
CA CYS A 322 16.26 1.28 7.12
C CYS A 322 17.01 1.49 8.45
N GLU A 323 18.07 2.29 8.52
CA GLU A 323 18.96 2.36 9.69
C GLU A 323 18.27 2.78 11.01
N ASN A 324 17.24 3.62 10.93
CA ASN A 324 16.47 4.10 12.09
C ASN A 324 15.06 3.51 12.14
N GLY A 325 14.94 2.25 11.75
CA GLY A 325 13.70 1.49 11.85
C GLY A 325 13.92 -0.01 11.75
N VAL A 326 12.80 -0.72 11.69
CA VAL A 326 12.75 -2.16 11.48
C VAL A 326 12.16 -2.44 10.10
N CYS A 327 12.84 -3.26 9.30
CA CYS A 327 12.31 -3.72 8.02
C CYS A 327 11.17 -4.72 8.29
N ILE A 328 9.93 -4.34 7.96
CA ILE A 328 8.73 -5.16 8.25
C ILE A 328 8.23 -5.91 7.00
N SER A 329 8.58 -5.42 5.82
CA SER A 329 8.38 -6.10 4.54
C SER A 329 9.41 -5.55 3.53
N PRO A 330 9.66 -6.21 2.39
CA PRO A 330 10.63 -5.74 1.41
C PRO A 330 10.40 -4.27 1.05
N GLY A 331 11.44 -3.43 1.19
CA GLY A 331 11.38 -1.98 0.93
C GLY A 331 10.50 -1.15 1.88
N ASN A 332 9.99 -1.72 2.98
CA ASN A 332 9.10 -1.03 3.91
C ASN A 332 9.60 -1.10 5.35
N CYS A 333 9.91 0.08 5.89
CA CYS A 333 10.43 0.26 7.24
C CYS A 333 9.37 0.82 8.19
N ARG A 334 9.27 0.21 9.38
CA ARG A 334 8.64 0.83 10.55
C ARG A 334 9.71 1.61 11.30
N CYS A 335 9.61 2.93 11.30
CA CYS A 335 10.58 3.78 11.98
C CYS A 335 10.52 3.64 13.51
N PHE A 336 11.66 3.84 14.17
CA PHE A 336 11.73 3.91 15.62
C PHE A 336 11.03 5.15 16.17
N ASN A 337 10.78 5.17 17.48
CA ASN A 337 10.17 6.31 18.16
C ASN A 337 10.97 7.59 17.91
N GLY A 338 10.27 8.67 17.57
CA GLY A 338 10.90 9.95 17.23
C GLY A 338 11.46 10.03 15.80
N TYR A 339 11.24 9.02 14.96
CA TYR A 339 11.54 9.05 13.53
C TYR A 339 10.25 8.92 12.71
N ILE A 340 10.20 9.61 11.57
CA ILE A 340 9.11 9.50 10.59
C ILE A 340 9.62 8.97 9.25
N ARG A 341 8.75 8.23 8.56
CA ARG A 341 9.07 7.69 7.24
C ARG A 341 9.01 8.80 6.19
N ASN A 342 10.15 9.13 5.60
CA ASN A 342 10.26 10.01 4.45
C ASN A 342 10.81 9.20 3.26
N ARG A 343 9.94 8.89 2.29
CA ARG A 343 10.21 7.93 1.20
C ARG A 343 10.59 6.56 1.78
N GLU A 344 11.80 6.08 1.50
CA GLU A 344 12.33 4.80 1.98
C GLU A 344 13.13 4.93 3.28
N LYS A 345 13.39 6.16 3.76
CA LYS A 345 14.25 6.43 4.92
C LYS A 345 13.48 6.87 6.16
N CYS A 346 13.96 6.47 7.31
CA CYS A 346 13.49 6.97 8.61
C CYS A 346 14.28 8.22 9.00
N GLN A 347 13.63 9.38 8.94
CA GLN A 347 14.22 10.67 9.30
C GLN A 347 13.84 11.07 10.71
N ALA A 348 14.80 11.63 11.44
CA ALA A 348 14.58 12.10 12.80
C ALA A 348 13.59 13.26 12.85
N VAL A 349 12.79 13.29 13.91
CA VAL A 349 11.84 14.37 14.20
C VAL A 349 12.40 15.27 15.29
N CYS A 350 12.43 16.57 15.01
CA CYS A 350 12.73 17.60 15.98
C CYS A 350 11.48 18.47 16.13
N GLU A 351 10.77 18.36 17.27
CA GLU A 351 9.43 18.93 17.47
C GLU A 351 9.35 20.45 17.21
N ARG A 352 10.43 21.17 17.53
CA ARG A 352 10.55 22.62 17.36
C ARG A 352 11.43 23.03 16.18
N GLY A 353 11.91 22.05 15.42
CA GLY A 353 12.91 22.24 14.37
C GLY A 353 14.29 22.65 14.90
N CYS A 354 15.27 22.69 14.00
CA CYS A 354 16.67 23.02 14.32
C CYS A 354 17.08 24.44 13.91
N GLY A 355 16.15 25.23 13.37
CA GLY A 355 16.46 26.50 12.72
C GLY A 355 17.11 26.31 11.33
N PHE A 356 17.44 27.42 10.66
CA PHE A 356 18.04 27.41 9.31
C PHE A 356 19.49 26.89 9.28
N TYR A 357 20.19 26.97 10.41
CA TYR A 357 21.61 26.63 10.54
C TYR A 357 21.84 25.24 11.15
N GLY A 358 20.80 24.40 11.14
CA GLY A 358 20.85 23.10 11.77
C GLY A 358 20.05 22.03 11.03
N LYS A 359 20.51 20.79 11.13
CA LYS A 359 19.82 19.62 10.58
C LYS A 359 19.43 18.67 11.71
N CYS A 360 18.22 18.11 11.66
CA CYS A 360 17.81 17.09 12.63
C CYS A 360 18.54 15.76 12.30
N ILE A 361 19.32 15.24 13.25
CA ILE A 361 20.15 14.03 13.08
C ILE A 361 19.65 12.85 13.92
N ALA A 362 18.98 13.13 15.04
CA ALA A 362 18.32 12.17 15.92
C ALA A 362 17.10 12.85 16.59
N PRO A 363 16.18 12.11 17.22
CA PRO A 363 14.96 12.67 17.78
C PRO A 363 15.26 13.82 18.74
N ASN A 364 14.78 15.01 18.41
CA ASN A 364 15.06 16.25 19.13
C ASN A 364 16.56 16.58 19.31
N VAL A 365 17.44 16.09 18.43
CA VAL A 365 18.87 16.42 18.40
C VAL A 365 19.22 17.08 17.07
N CYS A 366 19.68 18.32 17.18
CA CYS A 366 20.09 19.14 16.05
C CYS A 366 21.61 19.10 15.86
N ALA A 367 22.06 18.90 14.64
CA ALA A 367 23.42 19.16 14.20
C ALA A 367 23.55 20.63 13.84
N CYS A 368 24.30 21.41 14.62
CA CYS A 368 24.58 22.81 14.36
C CYS A 368 25.94 22.96 13.67
N ALA A 369 25.99 23.66 12.52
CA ALA A 369 27.22 23.88 11.76
C ALA A 369 27.19 25.21 11.00
N VAL A 370 28.38 25.82 10.84
CA VAL A 370 28.55 27.13 10.18
C VAL A 370 28.79 27.01 8.67
N VAL A 371 29.43 25.91 8.22
CA VAL A 371 29.81 25.72 6.80
C VAL A 371 29.78 24.24 6.43
N PRO A 372 29.20 23.83 5.28
CA PRO A 372 29.31 22.46 4.78
C PRO A 372 30.72 22.21 4.22
N GLY A 373 31.54 21.44 4.94
CA GLY A 373 32.86 20.95 4.50
C GLY A 373 32.86 19.42 4.25
N PRO A 374 33.97 18.86 3.74
CA PRO A 374 34.09 17.43 3.43
C PRO A 374 34.11 16.53 4.68
N GLU A 375 34.60 17.03 5.83
CA GLU A 375 34.47 16.37 7.13
C GLU A 375 33.33 17.03 7.91
N ILE A 376 32.24 16.29 8.11
CA ILE A 376 31.01 16.81 8.70
C ILE A 376 31.12 16.74 10.24
N THR A 377 31.81 17.71 10.84
CA THR A 377 31.82 17.89 12.30
C THR A 377 30.74 18.90 12.70
N TYR A 378 29.65 18.43 13.31
CA TYR A 378 28.58 19.29 13.83
C TYR A 378 28.56 19.28 15.36
N GLN A 379 28.17 20.40 15.96
CA GLN A 379 27.82 20.43 17.37
C GLN A 379 26.43 19.82 17.56
N GLY A 380 26.34 18.77 18.38
CA GLY A 380 25.06 18.21 18.81
C GLY A 380 24.32 19.17 19.74
N CYS A 381 23.02 19.33 19.51
CA CYS A 381 22.15 20.20 20.30
C CYS A 381 20.83 19.49 20.59
N LYS A 382 20.77 18.79 21.72
CA LYS A 382 19.59 18.06 22.17
C LYS A 382 18.63 19.00 22.88
N MET A 383 17.35 18.95 22.47
CA MET A 383 16.26 19.81 22.97
C MET A 383 16.52 21.33 22.80
N GLY A 384 17.32 21.71 21.81
CA GLY A 384 17.65 23.10 21.47
C GLY A 384 17.57 23.36 19.97
N PHE A 385 18.06 24.52 19.54
CA PHE A 385 18.09 24.94 18.13
C PHE A 385 19.42 25.63 17.78
N CYS A 386 19.74 25.71 16.50
CA CYS A 386 21.02 26.25 16.04
C CYS A 386 20.90 27.75 15.72
N ASN A 387 21.86 28.54 16.20
CA ASN A 387 21.96 29.97 15.86
C ASN A 387 22.74 30.18 14.56
N SER A 388 22.85 31.43 14.09
CA SER A 388 23.59 31.80 12.87
C SER A 388 25.10 31.54 12.92
N GLN A 389 25.64 31.32 14.11
CA GLN A 389 27.03 30.93 14.33
C GLN A 389 27.19 29.40 14.42
N GLY A 390 26.17 28.63 14.05
CA GLY A 390 26.22 27.17 14.11
C GLY A 390 26.38 26.62 15.53
N LEU A 391 25.96 27.39 16.55
CA LEU A 391 26.04 27.00 17.96
C LEU A 391 24.67 26.62 18.50
N CYS A 392 24.67 25.68 19.45
CA CYS A 392 23.49 25.26 20.18
C CYS A 392 22.94 26.38 21.08
N ARG A 393 21.65 26.69 20.92
CA ARG A 393 20.90 27.63 21.75
C ARG A 393 19.71 26.94 22.40
N CYS A 394 19.54 27.19 23.69
CA CYS A 394 18.44 26.66 24.48
C CYS A 394 17.24 27.61 24.52
N MET A 395 16.08 27.04 24.81
CA MET A 395 14.85 27.79 25.06
C MET A 395 14.95 28.61 26.36
N GLU A 396 14.09 29.60 26.50
CA GLU A 396 13.97 30.39 27.73
C GLU A 396 13.72 29.49 28.94
N GLY A 397 14.41 29.78 30.05
CA GLY A 397 14.37 28.96 31.27
C GLY A 397 15.20 27.68 31.24
N LYS A 398 15.92 27.40 30.15
CA LYS A 398 16.87 26.28 30.04
C LYS A 398 18.30 26.77 29.85
N THR A 399 19.25 26.00 30.36
CA THR A 399 20.69 26.23 30.19
C THR A 399 21.31 25.11 29.35
N ARG A 400 22.37 25.46 28.63
CA ARG A 400 23.15 24.50 27.85
C ARG A 400 24.12 23.77 28.77
N PHE A 401 24.10 22.44 28.70
CA PHE A 401 25.05 21.56 29.35
C PHE A 401 25.65 20.63 28.30
N ILE A 402 26.88 20.94 27.88
CA ILE A 402 27.62 20.24 26.81
C ILE A 402 26.81 20.25 25.49
N ASP A 403 26.16 19.13 25.16
CA ASP A 403 25.38 18.89 23.95
C ASP A 403 23.86 18.93 24.19
N GLU A 404 23.39 19.22 25.41
CA GLU A 404 21.98 19.12 25.80
C GLU A 404 21.44 20.40 26.48
N CYS A 405 20.20 20.77 26.18
CA CYS A 405 19.48 21.89 26.79
C CYS A 405 18.55 21.41 27.92
N MET A 406 18.90 21.75 29.16
CA MET A 406 18.27 21.24 30.38
C MET A 406 17.79 22.39 31.29
N SER A 407 16.89 22.11 32.24
CA SER A 407 16.57 23.11 33.27
C SER A 407 17.74 23.22 34.26
N PRO A 408 18.05 24.43 34.77
CA PRO A 408 19.18 24.65 35.68
C PRO A 408 19.21 23.67 36.87
N ASP A 409 18.04 23.39 37.46
CA ASP A 409 17.89 22.54 38.65
C ASP A 409 18.21 21.05 38.39
N THR A 410 18.25 20.63 37.12
CA THR A 410 18.45 19.21 36.75
C THR A 410 19.89 18.86 36.37
N VAL A 411 20.73 19.87 36.14
CA VAL A 411 22.10 19.68 35.61
C VAL A 411 22.97 18.87 36.56
N THR A 412 23.01 19.25 37.84
CA THR A 412 23.84 18.60 38.87
C THR A 412 23.43 17.16 39.12
N THR A 413 22.12 16.90 39.16
CA THR A 413 21.55 15.56 39.30
C THR A 413 21.88 14.68 38.10
N TYR A 414 21.73 15.22 36.88
CA TYR A 414 22.06 14.49 35.66
C TYR A 414 23.55 14.12 35.57
N ALA A 415 24.44 15.07 35.90
CA ALA A 415 25.88 14.85 35.88
C ALA A 415 26.32 13.77 36.88
N SER A 416 25.70 13.76 38.07
CA SER A 416 25.95 12.75 39.10
C SER A 416 25.44 11.36 38.71
N LEU A 417 24.27 11.28 38.05
CA LEU A 417 23.65 10.00 37.66
C LEU A 417 24.27 9.37 36.41
N ASN A 418 24.89 10.17 35.53
CA ASN A 418 25.39 9.69 34.22
C ASN A 418 26.86 10.09 33.94
N PRO A 419 27.82 9.81 34.84
CA PRO A 419 29.19 10.31 34.73
C PRO A 419 29.90 9.83 33.45
N ILE A 420 29.63 8.60 33.02
CA ILE A 420 30.21 8.02 31.80
C ILE A 420 29.74 8.78 30.56
N ARG A 421 28.44 9.07 30.45
CA ARG A 421 27.87 9.79 29.31
C ARG A 421 28.37 11.23 29.29
N VAL A 422 28.46 11.89 30.44
CA VAL A 422 28.98 13.25 30.54
C VAL A 422 30.44 13.32 30.09
N ASN A 423 31.29 12.41 30.55
CA ASN A 423 32.68 12.36 30.10
C ASN A 423 32.80 12.14 28.59
N ALA A 424 31.98 11.24 28.03
CA ALA A 424 31.96 10.98 26.60
C ALA A 424 31.50 12.20 25.78
N SER A 425 30.39 12.85 26.17
CA SER A 425 29.90 14.07 25.53
C SER A 425 30.91 15.21 25.64
N LEU A 426 31.57 15.35 26.80
CA LEU A 426 32.57 16.40 27.04
C LEU A 426 33.80 16.21 26.14
N MET A 427 34.32 14.98 26.05
CA MET A 427 35.45 14.67 25.17
C MET A 427 35.09 14.92 23.71
N HIS A 428 33.89 14.52 23.29
CA HIS A 428 33.42 14.78 21.93
C HIS A 428 33.35 16.28 21.60
N GLU A 429 32.78 17.10 22.49
CA GLU A 429 32.76 18.55 22.32
C GLU A 429 34.15 19.19 22.34
N PHE A 430 35.04 18.69 23.20
CA PHE A 430 36.42 19.15 23.24
C PHE A 430 37.13 18.88 21.91
N ASP A 431 37.01 17.67 21.37
CA ASP A 431 37.62 17.30 20.10
C ASP A 431 37.07 18.14 18.94
N LEU A 432 35.75 18.40 18.93
CA LEU A 432 35.08 19.22 17.91
C LEU A 432 35.53 20.68 17.94
N LEU A 433 35.59 21.31 19.12
CA LEU A 433 35.82 22.75 19.25
C LEU A 433 37.30 23.10 19.32
N LEU A 434 38.10 22.26 19.98
CA LEU A 434 39.47 22.54 20.35
C LEU A 434 40.46 21.46 19.90
N GLY A 435 40.03 20.21 19.69
CA GLY A 435 40.90 19.07 19.39
C GLY A 435 41.87 19.32 18.23
N ARG A 436 41.42 20.00 17.17
CA ARG A 436 42.26 20.40 16.03
C ARG A 436 43.47 21.28 16.40
N HIS A 437 43.42 21.99 17.53
CA HIS A 437 44.49 22.86 18.02
C HIS A 437 45.47 22.13 18.95
N PHE A 438 45.12 20.92 19.41
CA PHE A 438 45.94 20.08 20.28
C PHE A 438 46.66 18.95 19.53
N ILE A 439 46.51 18.85 18.20
CA ILE A 439 47.39 18.04 17.34
C ILE A 439 48.74 18.75 17.23
N LEU A 440 49.52 18.74 18.32
CA LEU A 440 50.92 19.13 18.35
C LEU A 440 51.76 17.91 17.97
N GLY A 441 51.88 17.64 16.67
CA GLY A 441 52.87 16.70 16.12
C GLY A 441 52.34 15.68 15.10
N GLY A 442 52.49 16.01 13.82
CA GLY A 442 52.72 15.03 12.74
C GLY A 442 51.51 14.44 12.02
N VAL A 443 50.89 15.19 11.11
CA VAL A 443 50.10 14.64 10.00
C VAL A 443 50.84 14.86 8.68
N GLU A 444 52.01 14.25 8.56
CA GLU A 444 52.69 13.98 7.28
C GLU A 444 53.08 12.50 7.14
N ARG A 445 52.56 11.62 7.99
CA ARG A 445 52.68 10.17 7.80
C ARG A 445 51.40 9.49 8.24
N LEU A 446 50.45 9.34 7.31
CA LEU A 446 49.50 8.23 7.24
C LEU A 446 48.69 8.31 5.91
N HIS A 447 49.36 8.77 4.84
CA HIS A 447 48.87 8.63 3.48
C HIS A 447 49.90 7.87 2.64
N GLU A 448 50.35 6.73 3.18
CA GLU A 448 51.06 5.69 2.43
C GLU A 448 51.22 4.46 3.33
N THR A 449 50.18 3.63 3.42
CA THR A 449 50.34 2.16 3.42
C THR A 449 49.03 1.56 2.94
N MET A 450 48.97 1.49 1.63
CA MET A 450 48.22 0.48 0.92
C MET A 450 48.65 -0.94 1.35
N TRP A 451 47.65 -1.78 1.62
CA TRP A 451 47.55 -3.20 1.23
C TRP A 451 48.38 -4.23 2.03
N TRP A 452 47.74 -5.38 2.24
CA TRP A 452 48.19 -6.64 2.88
C TRP A 452 48.08 -6.75 4.42
N LEU A 453 46.95 -7.30 4.89
CA LEU A 453 46.85 -8.63 5.54
C LEU A 453 45.39 -9.01 5.78
#